data_AF-A0A8T9G7G6-F1
#
_entry.id   AF-A0A8T9G7G6-F1
#
_cell.length_a   1.000
_cell.length_b   1.000
_cell.length_c   1.000
_cell.angle_alpha   90.00
_cell.angle_beta   90.00
_cell.angle_gamma   90.00
#
_symmetry.space_group_name_H-M   'P 1'
#
loop_
_entity.id
_entity.type
_entity.pdbx_description
1 polymer ?
#
loop_
_entity_poly.entity_id
_entity_poly.type
_entity_poly.pdbx_seq_one_letter_code
_entity_poly.pdbx_strand_id
1 'polypeptide(L)'
;MATNNRIVDTEQALEQFYKFIANRKLPFTASITDGKHRTNDQNSLQRKWVLEISAQLVDQTSEEVRGYCKLHFGVPILRNENDVFKAEYDAVIMPLPYEHKLKLMMVPFDFGVTRIMTTRQKTDYLNAIHRHFSEQGLILTNPEDRKYGRAA
;
A
#
# COMPACT_ATOMS: atom_id res chain seq x y z
N MET A 1 16.06 12.13 -12.36
CA MET A 1 17.18 11.80 -11.45
C MET A 1 16.72 10.65 -10.55
N ALA A 2 17.49 9.58 -10.41
CA ALA A 2 17.09 8.44 -9.60
C ALA A 2 17.33 8.74 -8.11
N THR A 3 16.25 8.94 -7.36
CA THR A 3 16.28 9.07 -5.89
C THR A 3 16.52 7.68 -5.28
N ASN A 4 17.67 7.49 -4.64
CA ASN A 4 17.98 6.24 -3.94
C ASN A 4 17.50 6.34 -2.49
N ASN A 5 16.33 5.76 -2.21
CA ASN A 5 15.82 5.64 -0.84
C ASN A 5 16.39 4.38 -0.18
N ARG A 6 17.03 4.54 0.99
CA ARG A 6 17.49 3.43 1.85
C ARG A 6 16.87 3.57 3.23
N ILE A 7 16.44 2.44 3.79
CA ILE A 7 16.04 2.35 5.20
C ILE A 7 17.31 2.02 6.01
N VAL A 8 17.57 2.80 7.05
CA VAL A 8 18.70 2.59 7.97
C VAL A 8 18.11 2.21 9.32
N ASP A 9 18.02 0.92 9.60
CA ASP A 9 17.36 0.36 10.79
C ASP A 9 18.27 -0.57 11.63
N THR A 10 19.52 -0.73 11.21
CA THR A 10 20.57 -1.48 11.93
C THR A 10 21.86 -0.69 11.96
N GLU A 11 22.73 -0.96 12.94
CA GLU A 11 24.06 -0.33 13.03
C GLU A 11 24.90 -0.62 11.77
N GLN A 12 24.80 -1.84 11.22
CA GLN A 12 25.48 -2.20 9.98
C GLN A 12 24.99 -1.38 8.78
N ALA A 13 23.67 -1.14 8.68
CA ALA A 13 23.11 -0.29 7.63
C ALA A 13 23.57 1.16 7.77
N LEU A 14 23.73 1.65 9.01
CA LEU A 14 24.25 2.98 9.32
C LEU A 14 25.70 3.13 8.86
N GLU A 15 26.57 2.16 9.16
CA GLU A 15 27.96 2.16 8.69
C GLU A 15 28.07 2.18 7.16
N GLN A 16 27.25 1.37 6.48
CA GLN A 16 27.23 1.34 5.02
C GLN A 16 26.72 2.66 4.43
N PHE A 17 25.77 3.31 5.08
CA PHE A 17 25.27 4.63 4.67
C PHE A 17 26.35 5.71 4.80
N TYR A 18 27.11 5.72 5.90
CA TYR A 18 28.27 6.61 6.06
C TYR A 18 29.30 6.43 4.94
N LYS A 19 29.70 5.18 4.65
CA LYS A 19 30.65 4.88 3.56
C LYS A 19 30.13 5.33 2.19
N PHE A 20 28.82 5.24 1.97
CA PHE A 20 28.20 5.67 0.73
C PHE A 20 28.22 7.20 0.56
N ILE A 21 27.88 7.95 1.62
CA ILE A 21 27.92 9.41 1.59
C ILE A 21 29.35 9.91 1.43
N ALA A 22 30.31 9.32 2.15
CA ALA A 22 31.72 9.73 2.11
C ALA A 22 32.33 9.68 0.70
N ASN A 23 31.82 8.81 -0.18
CA ASN A 23 32.32 8.63 -1.54
C ASN A 23 31.56 9.45 -2.60
N ARG A 24 30.62 10.33 -2.23
CA ARG A 24 29.86 11.14 -3.18
C ARG A 24 30.63 12.40 -3.60
N LYS A 25 30.65 12.66 -4.91
CA LYS A 25 31.15 13.93 -5.46
C LYS A 25 30.19 15.07 -5.13
N LEU A 26 30.75 16.20 -4.70
CA LEU A 26 30.02 17.44 -4.38
C LEU A 26 29.72 18.25 -5.65
N PRO A 27 28.61 19.03 -5.69
CA PRO A 27 27.54 19.09 -4.69
C PRO A 27 26.52 17.94 -4.84
N PHE A 28 25.93 17.50 -3.73
CA PHE A 28 24.79 16.57 -3.76
C PHE A 28 23.70 17.01 -2.78
N THR A 29 22.46 16.61 -3.08
CA THR A 29 21.29 16.83 -2.22
C THR A 29 20.94 15.53 -1.52
N ALA A 30 20.70 15.58 -0.20
CA ALA A 30 20.24 14.46 0.60
C ALA A 30 18.99 14.86 1.41
N SER A 31 18.08 13.92 1.60
CA SER A 31 16.90 14.06 2.46
C SER A 31 16.88 12.89 3.44
N ILE A 32 16.71 13.18 4.73
CA ILE A 32 16.58 12.22 5.82
C ILE A 32 15.21 12.43 6.43
N THR A 33 14.47 11.36 6.65
CA THR A 33 13.12 11.40 7.23
C THR A 33 13.02 10.34 8.31
N ASP A 34 12.43 10.69 9.45
CA ASP A 34 12.27 9.77 10.57
C ASP A 34 11.24 8.69 10.26
N GLY A 35 11.57 7.45 10.63
CA GLY A 35 10.70 6.27 10.47
C GLY A 35 10.90 5.50 9.16
N LYS A 36 10.43 4.25 9.14
CA LYS A 36 10.39 3.45 7.91
C LYS A 36 9.33 4.04 6.98
N HIS A 37 9.74 4.42 5.76
CA HIS A 37 8.79 4.55 4.65
C HIS A 37 7.89 3.32 4.65
N ARG A 38 6.57 3.51 4.47
CA ARG A 38 5.58 2.46 4.18
C ARG A 38 6.26 1.32 3.41
N THR A 39 6.56 0.22 4.11
CA THR A 39 7.59 -0.71 3.65
C THR A 39 7.16 -1.33 2.32
N ASN A 40 8.10 -1.53 1.40
CA ASN A 40 7.89 -2.29 0.15
C ASN A 40 7.16 -3.61 0.40
N ASP A 41 7.27 -4.15 1.62
CA ASP A 41 6.58 -5.34 2.10
C ASP A 41 5.06 -5.18 2.16
N GLN A 42 4.52 -4.07 2.66
CA GLN A 42 3.07 -3.84 2.69
C GLN A 42 2.49 -3.73 1.26
N ASN A 43 3.23 -3.11 0.33
CA ASN A 43 2.84 -3.05 -1.08
C ASN A 43 2.90 -4.42 -1.74
N SER A 44 3.95 -5.19 -1.46
CA SER A 44 4.11 -6.54 -1.99
C SER A 44 3.06 -7.51 -1.44
N LEU A 45 2.75 -7.41 -0.15
CA LEU A 45 1.71 -8.19 0.52
C LEU A 45 0.33 -7.89 -0.07
N GLN A 46 -0.01 -6.61 -0.24
CA GLN A 46 -1.25 -6.23 -0.93
C GLN A 46 -1.33 -6.89 -2.31
N ARG A 47 -0.28 -6.77 -3.12
CA ARG A 47 -0.25 -7.36 -4.47
C ARG A 47 -0.43 -8.87 -4.43
N LYS A 48 0.23 -9.55 -3.48
CA LYS A 48 0.10 -10.99 -3.29
C LYS A 48 -1.33 -11.39 -2.95
N TRP A 49 -1.93 -10.75 -1.94
CA TRP A 49 -3.32 -11.04 -1.57
C TRP A 49 -4.30 -10.76 -2.68
N VAL A 50 -4.15 -9.66 -3.43
CA VAL A 50 -5.00 -9.39 -4.59
C VAL A 50 -4.94 -10.54 -5.60
N LEU A 51 -3.76 -11.09 -5.87
CA LEU A 51 -3.60 -12.24 -6.76
C LEU A 51 -4.23 -13.52 -6.18
N GLU A 52 -3.96 -13.81 -4.90
CA GLU A 52 -4.54 -14.98 -4.19
C GLU A 52 -6.07 -14.93 -4.15
N ILE A 53 -6.64 -13.75 -3.94
CA ILE A 53 -8.09 -13.52 -3.95
C ILE A 53 -8.63 -13.74 -5.36
N SER A 54 -8.05 -13.10 -6.37
CA SER A 54 -8.51 -13.27 -7.77
C SER A 54 -8.36 -14.71 -8.28
N ALA A 55 -7.43 -15.50 -7.74
CA ALA A 55 -7.28 -16.90 -8.10
C ALA A 55 -8.35 -17.81 -7.44
N GLN A 56 -8.90 -17.39 -6.31
CA GLN A 56 -9.95 -18.13 -5.58
C GLN A 56 -11.36 -17.69 -5.98
N LEU A 57 -11.51 -16.48 -6.51
CA LEU A 57 -12.76 -15.99 -7.08
C LEU A 57 -12.82 -16.32 -8.57
N VAL A 58 -13.84 -17.07 -9.00
CA VAL A 58 -13.95 -17.57 -10.38
C VAL A 58 -14.20 -16.43 -11.40
N ASP A 59 -14.80 -15.33 -10.97
CA ASP A 59 -15.31 -14.28 -11.86
C ASP A 59 -14.74 -12.87 -11.59
N GLN A 60 -13.58 -12.75 -10.92
CA GLN A 60 -12.97 -11.45 -10.64
C GLN A 60 -11.49 -11.38 -11.01
N THR A 61 -11.14 -10.38 -11.79
CA THR A 61 -9.75 -10.06 -12.12
C THR A 61 -9.02 -9.44 -10.93
N SER A 62 -7.68 -9.51 -10.94
CA SER A 62 -6.85 -8.86 -9.92
C SER A 62 -7.06 -7.35 -9.83
N GLU A 63 -7.35 -6.68 -10.95
CA GLU A 63 -7.63 -5.24 -10.95
C GLU A 63 -9.01 -4.93 -10.36
N GLU A 64 -10.03 -5.76 -10.62
CA GLU A 64 -11.36 -5.62 -9.99
C GLU A 64 -11.28 -5.83 -8.48
N VAL A 65 -10.57 -6.87 -8.03
CA VAL A 65 -10.32 -7.11 -6.60
C VAL A 65 -9.58 -5.91 -5.98
N ARG A 66 -8.56 -5.38 -6.66
CA ARG A 66 -7.80 -4.21 -6.18
C ARG A 66 -8.69 -2.97 -6.10
N GLY A 67 -9.51 -2.72 -7.13
CA GLY A 67 -10.45 -1.61 -7.19
C GLY A 67 -11.50 -1.70 -6.07
N TYR A 68 -12.05 -2.89 -5.87
CA TYR A 68 -12.98 -3.21 -4.79
C TYR A 68 -12.35 -2.93 -3.43
N CYS A 69 -11.14 -3.44 -3.18
CA CYS A 69 -10.46 -3.24 -1.90
C CYS A 69 -10.22 -1.75 -1.62
N LYS A 70 -9.78 -0.98 -2.62
CA LYS A 70 -9.60 0.48 -2.48
C LYS A 70 -10.91 1.18 -2.12
N LEU A 71 -12.01 0.85 -2.81
CA LEU A 71 -13.30 1.48 -2.63
C LEU A 71 -13.92 1.16 -1.26
N HIS A 72 -13.85 -0.11 -0.84
CA HIS A 72 -14.57 -0.57 0.36
C HIS A 72 -13.76 -0.50 1.64
N PHE A 73 -12.43 -0.52 1.57
CA PHE A 73 -11.58 -0.43 2.77
C PHE A 73 -10.75 0.83 2.79
N GLY A 74 -10.17 1.22 1.65
CA GLY A 74 -9.24 2.33 1.62
C GLY A 74 -9.91 3.69 1.70
N VAL A 75 -11.00 3.88 0.97
CA VAL A 75 -11.79 5.12 0.99
C VAL A 75 -12.37 5.39 2.39
N PRO A 76 -13.02 4.43 3.09
CA PRO A 76 -13.51 4.69 4.44
C PRO A 76 -12.44 5.12 5.44
N ILE A 77 -11.26 4.50 5.41
CA ILE A 77 -10.12 4.89 6.27
C ILE A 77 -9.74 6.34 6.02
N LEU A 78 -9.58 6.75 4.76
CA LEU A 78 -9.22 8.13 4.42
C LEU A 78 -10.34 9.12 4.72
N ARG A 79 -11.60 8.76 4.45
CA ARG A 79 -12.75 9.61 4.77
C ARG A 79 -12.91 9.83 6.27
N ASN A 80 -12.44 8.90 7.12
CA ASN A 80 -12.51 9.03 8.57
C ASN A 80 -11.36 9.84 9.16
N GLU A 81 -10.19 9.87 8.51
CA GLU A 81 -8.96 10.40 9.10
C GLU A 81 -8.33 11.56 8.32
N ASN A 82 -8.94 11.99 7.21
CA ASN A 82 -8.47 13.10 6.39
C ASN A 82 -9.67 13.95 5.92
N ASP A 83 -9.89 15.07 6.61
CA ASP A 83 -11.03 15.96 6.37
C ASP A 83 -11.04 16.55 4.96
N VAL A 84 -9.87 16.88 4.41
CA VAL A 84 -9.73 17.42 3.05
C VAL A 84 -10.12 16.36 2.02
N PHE A 85 -9.61 15.14 2.17
CA PHE A 85 -9.99 14.02 1.31
C PHE A 85 -11.48 13.73 1.42
N LYS A 86 -12.03 13.74 2.64
CA LYS A 86 -13.45 13.52 2.89
C LYS A 86 -14.30 14.55 2.16
N ALA A 87 -14.01 15.84 2.30
CA ALA A 87 -14.79 16.91 1.69
C ALA A 87 -14.83 16.79 0.16
N GLU A 88 -13.67 16.61 -0.48
CA GLU A 88 -13.56 16.46 -1.93
C GLU A 88 -14.21 15.16 -2.44
N TYR A 89 -13.97 14.04 -1.73
CA TYR A 89 -14.58 12.75 -2.08
C TYR A 89 -16.10 12.82 -1.97
N ASP A 90 -16.63 13.42 -0.90
CA ASP A 90 -18.06 13.50 -0.65
C ASP A 90 -18.77 14.42 -1.65
N ALA A 91 -18.11 15.50 -2.08
CA ALA A 91 -18.66 16.42 -3.07
C ALA A 91 -18.64 15.84 -4.50
N VAL A 92 -17.56 15.17 -4.90
CA VAL A 92 -17.32 14.81 -6.31
C VAL A 92 -17.56 13.33 -6.61
N ILE A 93 -17.11 12.44 -5.73
CA ILE A 93 -17.01 11.00 -6.02
C ILE A 93 -18.17 10.22 -5.39
N MET A 94 -18.55 10.54 -4.15
CA MET A 94 -19.62 9.86 -3.43
C MET A 94 -20.97 9.83 -4.18
N PRO A 95 -21.41 10.92 -4.85
CA PRO A 95 -22.68 10.95 -5.58
C PRO A 95 -22.68 10.06 -6.84
N LEU A 96 -21.51 9.64 -7.32
CA LEU A 96 -21.42 8.83 -8.52
C LEU A 96 -22.03 7.43 -8.30
N PRO A 97 -22.60 6.81 -9.36
CA PRO A 97 -23.02 5.41 -9.33
C PRO A 97 -21.89 4.48 -8.89
N TYR A 98 -22.24 3.36 -8.26
CA TYR A 98 -21.26 2.38 -7.76
C TYR A 98 -20.26 1.95 -8.83
N GLU A 99 -20.74 1.61 -10.02
CA GLU A 99 -19.91 1.20 -11.16
C GLU A 99 -18.86 2.25 -11.54
N HIS A 100 -19.23 3.54 -11.48
CA HIS A 100 -18.30 4.63 -11.78
C HIS A 100 -17.24 4.78 -10.68
N LYS A 101 -17.65 4.65 -9.42
CA LYS A 101 -16.73 4.66 -8.29
C LYS A 101 -15.72 3.51 -8.38
N LEU A 102 -16.18 2.32 -8.75
CA LEU A 102 -15.30 1.15 -8.93
C LEU A 102 -14.33 1.36 -10.10
N LYS A 103 -14.82 1.81 -11.26
CA LYS A 103 -13.97 2.14 -12.43
C LYS A 103 -12.90 3.17 -12.11
N LEU A 104 -13.20 4.19 -11.30
CA LEU A 104 -12.21 5.19 -10.87
C LEU A 104 -11.08 4.59 -10.04
N MET A 105 -11.33 3.52 -9.27
CA MET A 105 -10.30 2.88 -8.46
C MET A 105 -9.31 2.05 -9.29
N MET A 106 -9.68 1.71 -10.52
CA MET A 106 -8.96 0.81 -11.44
C MET A 106 -8.19 1.58 -12.52
N VAL A 107 -7.20 0.92 -13.13
CA VAL A 107 -6.55 1.40 -14.36
C VAL A 107 -7.61 1.56 -15.47
N PRO A 108 -7.61 2.67 -16.25
CA PRO A 108 -6.54 3.68 -16.38
C PRO A 108 -6.59 4.87 -15.41
N PHE A 109 -7.67 5.06 -14.66
CA PHE A 109 -7.80 6.22 -13.76
C PHE A 109 -6.92 6.11 -12.50
N ASP A 110 -6.86 4.90 -11.92
CA ASP A 110 -6.06 4.55 -10.74
C ASP A 110 -6.15 5.56 -9.60
N PHE A 111 -7.37 5.87 -9.14
CA PHE A 111 -7.58 6.89 -8.11
C PHE A 111 -6.71 6.64 -6.87
N GLY A 112 -6.05 7.71 -6.44
CA GLY A 112 -4.94 7.68 -5.49
C GLY A 112 -5.35 7.49 -4.04
N VAL A 113 -5.88 6.32 -3.69
CA VAL A 113 -6.29 5.96 -2.32
C VAL A 113 -5.08 5.51 -1.50
N THR A 114 -4.49 4.36 -1.85
CA THR A 114 -3.42 3.76 -1.04
C THR A 114 -2.10 4.51 -1.09
N ARG A 115 -1.94 5.44 -2.03
CA ARG A 115 -0.69 6.20 -2.23
C ARG A 115 -0.53 7.35 -1.23
N ILE A 116 -1.64 7.86 -0.70
CA ILE A 116 -1.66 8.97 0.28
C ILE A 116 -1.86 8.48 1.71
N MET A 117 -1.96 7.16 1.92
CA MET A 117 -2.06 6.56 3.24
C MET A 117 -0.75 6.63 4.00
N THR A 118 -0.85 6.89 5.31
CA THR A 118 0.24 6.65 6.26
C THR A 118 0.51 5.15 6.43
N THR A 119 1.63 4.78 7.04
CA THR A 119 1.96 3.37 7.33
C THR A 119 0.89 2.71 8.22
N ARG A 120 0.37 3.43 9.23
CA ARG A 120 -0.70 2.94 10.10
C ARG A 120 -1.98 2.67 9.31
N GLN A 121 -2.45 3.66 8.56
CA GLN A 121 -3.62 3.52 7.70
C GLN A 121 -3.46 2.37 6.70
N LYS A 122 -2.23 2.14 6.21
CA LYS A 122 -1.99 0.99 5.33
C LYS A 122 -2.10 -0.35 6.06
N THR A 123 -1.59 -0.44 7.28
CA THR A 123 -1.77 -1.64 8.12
C THR A 123 -3.25 -1.89 8.36
N ASP A 124 -4.02 -0.87 8.71
CA ASP A 124 -5.47 -0.98 8.95
C ASP A 124 -6.20 -1.44 7.68
N TYR A 125 -5.82 -0.91 6.52
CA TYR A 125 -6.33 -1.33 5.21
C TYR A 125 -6.03 -2.81 4.92
N LEU A 126 -4.81 -3.27 5.18
CA LEU A 126 -4.42 -4.66 4.98
C LEU A 126 -5.19 -5.59 5.93
N ASN A 127 -5.31 -5.22 7.21
CA ASN A 127 -6.08 -5.98 8.19
C ASN A 127 -7.55 -6.09 7.78
N ALA A 128 -8.14 -5.02 7.24
CA ALA A 128 -9.51 -5.03 6.74
C ALA A 128 -9.70 -5.99 5.55
N ILE A 129 -8.78 -5.98 4.57
CA ILE A 129 -8.79 -6.95 3.46
C ILE A 129 -8.69 -8.37 4.00
N HIS A 130 -7.68 -8.63 4.84
CA HIS A 130 -7.44 -9.98 5.34
C HIS A 130 -8.66 -10.52 6.06
N ARG A 131 -9.20 -9.76 7.02
CA ARG A 131 -10.41 -10.14 7.75
C ARG A 131 -11.58 -10.42 6.82
N HIS A 132 -11.90 -9.49 5.91
CA HIS A 132 -13.06 -9.60 5.03
C HIS A 132 -13.04 -10.85 4.14
N PHE A 133 -11.89 -11.17 3.55
CA PHE A 133 -11.78 -12.32 2.65
C PHE A 133 -11.58 -13.63 3.42
N SER A 134 -10.87 -13.62 4.55
CA SER A 134 -10.79 -14.81 5.41
C SER A 134 -12.15 -15.21 6.01
N GLU A 135 -13.00 -14.24 6.36
CA GLU A 135 -14.39 -14.51 6.79
C GLU A 135 -15.25 -15.15 5.68
N GLN A 136 -14.88 -14.96 4.42
CA GLN A 136 -15.51 -15.62 3.26
C GLN A 136 -14.88 -16.99 2.94
N GLY A 137 -13.94 -17.45 3.76
CA GLY A 137 -13.25 -18.73 3.58
C GLY A 137 -12.07 -18.69 2.61
N LEU A 138 -11.64 -17.51 2.14
CA LEU A 138 -10.45 -17.40 1.29
C LEU A 138 -9.19 -17.52 2.14
N ILE A 139 -8.23 -18.27 1.62
CA ILE A 139 -6.93 -18.48 2.25
C ILE A 139 -5.97 -17.43 1.73
N LEU A 140 -5.46 -16.60 2.63
CA LEU A 140 -4.49 -15.55 2.34
C LEU A 140 -3.19 -15.82 3.07
N THR A 141 -2.06 -15.45 2.44
CA THR A 141 -0.75 -15.58 3.08
C THR A 141 -0.68 -14.82 4.39
N ASN A 142 -0.22 -15.47 5.47
CA ASN A 142 -0.02 -14.79 6.75
C ASN A 142 1.16 -13.79 6.63
N PRO A 143 1.01 -12.53 7.08
CA PRO A 143 2.10 -11.56 7.08
C PRO A 143 3.37 -12.04 7.80
N GLU A 144 3.23 -12.89 8.81
CA GLU A 144 4.34 -13.43 9.61
C GLU A 144 5.13 -14.54 8.88
N ASP A 145 4.53 -15.27 7.94
CA ASP A 145 5.22 -16.28 7.13
C ASP A 145 6.35 -15.66 6.27
N ARG A 146 6.27 -14.35 6.03
CA ARG A 146 7.30 -13.58 5.31
C ARG A 146 8.55 -13.29 6.15
N LYS A 147 8.47 -13.31 7.49
CA LYS A 147 9.66 -13.11 8.34
C LYS A 147 10.61 -14.31 8.28
N TYR A 148 10.09 -15.49 7.97
CA TYR A 148 10.85 -16.74 7.90
C TYR A 148 11.20 -17.18 6.47
N GLY A 149 10.69 -16.48 5.44
CA GLY A 149 10.86 -16.81 4.02
C GLY A 149 12.19 -16.41 3.37
N ARG A 150 13.30 -16.38 4.13
CA ARG A 150 14.67 -16.22 3.61
C ARG A 150 15.63 -17.23 4.26
N ALA A 151 15.25 -18.49 4.22
CA ALA A 151 16.13 -19.62 4.47
C ALA A 151 15.65 -20.81 3.62
N ALA A 152 15.91 -20.74 2.31
CA ALA A 152 16.05 -21.86 1.38
C ALA A 152 16.74 -21.34 0.12
#